data_AF-C6SCG8-F1
#
_entry.id   AF-C6SCG8-F1
#
_cell.length_a   1.000
_cell.length_b   1.000
_cell.length_c   1.000
_cell.angle_alpha   90.00
_cell.angle_beta   90.00
_cell.angle_gamma   90.00
#
_symmetry.space_group_name_H-M   'P 1'
#
loop_
_entity.id
_entity.type
_entity.pdbx_description
1 polymer ?
#
loop_
_entity_poly.entity_id
_entity_poly.type
_entity_poly.pdbx_seq_one_letter_code
_entity_poly.pdbx_strand_id
1 'polypeptide(L)'
;MKQPVFAVTSGEPAGIGPDICLDLAFARLPCRCAVLGDKNLLRARAEALGKSVVLRDFDPESGGAAYGELEVLHIPAAEAVEAGRLNPANAAYVLQLLDTALAGISDGIFDGIVTAPLHKGIINDARASTGFFQRTHRISGGKKAARGRL
;
A
#
# COMPACT_ATOMS: atom_id res chain seq x y z
N MET A 1 -25.72 -3.10 -2.93
CA MET A 1 -24.41 -3.01 -3.64
C MET A 1 -23.32 -3.30 -2.63
N LYS A 2 -22.31 -4.12 -2.97
CA LYS A 2 -21.18 -4.41 -2.07
C LYS A 2 -20.39 -3.11 -1.85
N GLN A 3 -19.99 -2.82 -0.62
CA GLN A 3 -19.18 -1.63 -0.31
C GLN A 3 -17.80 -1.78 -0.98
N PRO A 4 -17.29 -0.76 -1.69
CA PRO A 4 -15.99 -0.88 -2.36
C PRO A 4 -14.86 -0.98 -1.34
N VAL A 5 -13.84 -1.80 -1.65
CA VAL A 5 -12.68 -2.08 -0.81
C VAL A 5 -11.43 -1.49 -1.45
N PHE A 6 -10.74 -0.59 -0.76
CA PHE A 6 -9.50 0.02 -1.23
C PHE A 6 -8.29 -0.55 -0.48
N ALA A 7 -7.26 -0.94 -1.21
CA ALA A 7 -5.94 -1.23 -0.65
C ALA A 7 -5.22 0.09 -0.34
N VAL A 8 -4.85 0.31 0.92
CA VAL A 8 -4.08 1.47 1.36
C VAL A 8 -2.67 1.04 1.72
N THR A 9 -1.67 1.38 0.90
CA THR A 9 -0.29 1.03 1.21
C THR A 9 0.27 1.97 2.28
N SER A 10 0.90 1.44 3.34
CA SER A 10 1.48 2.25 4.41
C SER A 10 2.64 3.15 3.98
N GLY A 11 3.19 2.94 2.78
CA GLY A 11 4.28 3.73 2.23
C GLY A 11 5.63 3.43 2.87
N GLU A 12 6.48 4.46 2.97
CA GLU A 12 7.82 4.34 3.59
C GLU A 12 7.70 4.06 5.10
N PRO A 13 8.23 2.92 5.60
CA PRO A 13 8.04 2.52 7.00
C PRO A 13 8.65 3.50 8.02
N ALA A 14 9.76 4.15 7.69
CA ALA A 14 10.35 5.19 8.55
C ALA A 14 9.59 6.53 8.49
N GLY A 15 8.73 6.73 7.48
CA GLY A 15 7.97 7.95 7.28
C GLY A 15 6.74 8.08 8.19
N ILE A 16 5.87 9.03 7.85
CA ILE A 16 4.58 9.28 8.53
C ILE A 16 3.41 8.47 7.94
N GLY A 17 3.65 7.72 6.86
CA GLY A 17 2.62 6.92 6.20
C GLY A 17 1.89 5.95 7.13
N PRO A 18 2.62 5.15 7.96
CA PRO A 18 2.00 4.32 8.99
C PRO A 18 1.13 5.11 9.97
N ASP A 19 1.60 6.28 10.40
CA ASP A 19 0.95 7.17 11.36
C ASP A 19 -0.40 7.68 10.82
N ILE A 20 -0.45 8.04 9.54
CA ILE A 20 -1.67 8.44 8.80
C ILE A 20 -2.60 7.25 8.61
N CYS A 21 -2.06 6.06 8.31
CA CYS A 21 -2.88 4.86 8.14
C CYS A 21 -3.60 4.46 9.43
N LEU A 22 -3.00 4.71 10.60
CA LEU A 22 -3.66 4.49 11.89
C LEU A 22 -4.89 5.39 12.08
N ASP A 23 -4.93 6.58 11.48
CA ASP A 23 -6.11 7.46 11.57
C ASP A 23 -7.32 6.92 10.81
N LEU A 24 -7.11 6.00 9.86
CA LEU A 24 -8.21 5.35 9.13
C LEU A 24 -9.10 4.51 10.05
N ALA A 25 -8.59 4.05 11.20
CA ALA A 25 -9.37 3.33 12.21
C ALA A 25 -10.52 4.19 12.77
N PHE A 26 -10.41 5.51 12.69
CA PHE A 26 -11.39 6.46 13.22
C PHE A 26 -12.11 7.24 12.12
N ALA A 27 -11.75 7.03 10.85
CA ALA A 27 -12.33 7.71 9.72
C ALA A 27 -13.70 7.11 9.36
N ARG A 28 -14.69 7.97 9.10
CA ARG A 28 -15.99 7.56 8.56
C ARG A 28 -15.98 7.72 7.05
N LEU A 29 -15.55 6.67 6.35
CA LEU A 29 -15.45 6.67 4.90
C LEU A 29 -16.63 5.92 4.26
N PRO A 30 -17.09 6.32 3.05
CA PRO A 30 -18.11 5.58 2.31
C PRO A 30 -17.58 4.27 1.69
N CYS A 31 -16.34 3.89 2.00
CA CYS A 31 -15.65 2.70 1.51
C CYS A 31 -14.95 1.96 2.66
N ARG A 32 -14.58 0.70 2.40
CA ARG A 32 -13.77 -0.12 3.30
C ARG A 32 -12.30 0.05 2.92
N CYS A 33 -11.42 0.18 3.91
CA CYS A 33 -9.98 0.34 3.69
C CYS A 33 -9.23 -0.85 4.29
N ALA A 34 -8.41 -1.51 3.47
CA ALA A 34 -7.48 -2.53 3.90
C ALA A 34 -6.06 -1.96 3.88
N VAL A 35 -5.44 -1.78 5.04
CA VAL A 35 -4.08 -1.24 5.12
C VAL A 35 -3.08 -2.36 4.83
N LEU A 36 -2.25 -2.18 3.81
CA LEU A 36 -1.13 -3.06 3.53
C LEU A 36 0.09 -2.54 4.30
N GLY A 37 0.58 -3.33 5.24
CA GLY A 37 1.78 -2.98 5.99
C GLY A 37 2.15 -3.91 7.14
N ASP A 38 3.24 -3.58 7.82
CA ASP A 38 3.72 -4.37 8.95
C ASP A 38 2.88 -4.07 10.22
N LYS A 39 2.20 -5.08 10.76
CA LYS A 39 1.39 -4.97 11.98
C LYS A 39 2.25 -4.59 13.20
N ASN A 40 3.49 -5.02 13.27
CA ASN A 40 4.40 -4.69 14.37
C ASN A 40 4.81 -3.23 14.30
N LEU A 41 5.11 -2.72 13.09
CA LEU A 41 5.34 -1.30 12.86
C LEU A 41 4.12 -0.48 13.26
N LEU A 42 2.93 -0.83 12.76
CA LEU A 42 1.69 -0.11 13.07
C LEU A 42 1.39 -0.10 14.57
N ARG A 43 1.62 -1.21 15.27
CA ARG A 43 1.44 -1.29 16.72
C ARG A 43 2.42 -0.38 17.47
N ALA A 44 3.70 -0.44 17.13
CA ALA A 44 4.72 0.42 17.73
C ALA A 44 4.43 1.91 17.49
N ARG A 45 3.92 2.26 16.30
CA ARG A 45 3.49 3.63 15.97
C ARG A 45 2.26 4.06 16.75
N ALA A 46 1.27 3.17 16.91
CA ALA A 46 0.08 3.45 17.69
C ALA A 46 0.44 3.73 19.16
N GLU A 47 1.33 2.93 19.75
CA GLU A 47 1.85 3.12 21.09
C GLU A 47 2.60 4.45 21.23
N ALA A 48 3.54 4.74 20.32
CA ALA A 48 4.32 5.98 20.35
C ALA A 48 3.47 7.24 20.20
N LEU A 49 2.34 7.16 19.49
CA LEU A 49 1.41 8.26 19.26
C LEU A 49 0.27 8.32 20.29
N GLY A 50 0.18 7.35 21.21
CA GLY A 50 -0.94 7.24 22.16
C GLY A 50 -2.29 6.94 21.51
N LYS A 51 -2.31 6.31 20.33
CA LYS A 51 -3.53 5.93 19.61
C LYS A 51 -3.98 4.54 20.04
N SER A 52 -5.21 4.41 20.53
CA SER A 52 -5.82 3.12 20.86
C SER A 52 -6.48 2.51 19.61
N VAL A 53 -5.70 1.76 18.83
CA VAL A 53 -6.16 1.12 17.59
C VAL A 53 -6.06 -0.41 17.72
N VAL A 54 -7.14 -1.11 17.41
CA VAL A 54 -7.17 -2.57 17.35
C VAL A 54 -6.82 -3.01 15.93
N LEU A 55 -5.63 -3.57 15.75
CA LEU A 55 -5.21 -4.13 14.46
C LEU A 55 -5.84 -5.51 14.26
N ARG A 56 -6.56 -5.68 13.14
CA ARG A 56 -7.20 -6.93 12.74
C ARG A 56 -6.62 -7.41 11.43
N ASP A 57 -6.58 -8.72 11.24
CA ASP A 57 -6.23 -9.27 9.94
C ASP A 57 -7.31 -8.95 8.91
N PHE A 58 -6.87 -8.51 7.72
CA PHE A 58 -7.78 -8.28 6.60
C PHE A 58 -8.37 -9.61 6.13
N ASP A 59 -9.70 -9.65 6.05
CA ASP A 59 -10.46 -10.78 5.51
C ASP A 59 -11.43 -10.27 4.42
N PRO A 60 -11.27 -10.67 3.14
CA PRO A 60 -12.13 -10.22 2.04
C PRO A 60 -13.63 -10.45 2.27
N GLU A 61 -13.99 -11.48 3.05
CA GLU A 61 -15.37 -11.86 3.33
C GLU A 61 -15.95 -11.14 4.56
N SER A 62 -15.12 -10.37 5.29
CA SER A 62 -15.56 -9.59 6.44
C SER A 62 -16.47 -8.42 6.03
N GLY A 63 -17.32 -7.98 6.97
CA GLY A 63 -18.15 -6.79 6.82
C GLY A 63 -17.41 -5.46 6.99
N GLY A 64 -16.08 -5.47 7.17
CA GLY A 64 -15.26 -4.30 7.50
C GLY A 64 -14.97 -4.15 8.99
N ALA A 65 -14.03 -3.25 9.30
CA ALA A 65 -13.65 -2.91 10.68
C ALA A 65 -14.69 -2.00 11.38
N ALA A 66 -14.82 -2.17 12.70
CA ALA A 66 -15.55 -1.23 13.54
C ALA A 66 -14.72 0.03 13.83
N TYR A 67 -15.36 1.07 14.40
CA TYR A 67 -14.66 2.27 14.85
C TYR A 67 -13.56 1.92 15.88
N GLY A 68 -12.35 2.40 15.65
CA GLY A 68 -11.17 2.08 16.45
C GLY A 68 -10.47 0.78 16.04
N GLU A 69 -10.97 0.07 15.03
CA GLU A 69 -10.33 -1.10 14.44
C GLU A 69 -9.71 -0.75 13.08
N LEU A 70 -8.59 -1.38 12.75
CA LEU A 70 -7.93 -1.23 11.47
C LEU A 70 -7.67 -2.60 10.85
N GLU A 71 -8.20 -2.83 9.65
CA GLU A 71 -7.90 -4.05 8.90
C GLU A 71 -6.54 -3.92 8.21
N VAL A 72 -5.68 -4.89 8.48
CA VAL A 72 -4.31 -4.91 7.99
C VAL A 72 -4.06 -6.19 7.21
N LEU A 73 -3.68 -6.06 5.94
CA LEU A 73 -3.03 -7.13 5.22
C LEU A 73 -1.54 -7.09 5.57
N HIS A 74 -1.11 -8.03 6.40
CA HIS A 74 0.22 -8.01 6.98
C HIS A 74 1.30 -8.35 5.97
N ILE A 75 2.22 -7.41 5.78
CA ILE A 75 3.46 -7.59 5.03
C ILE A 75 4.58 -7.16 5.97
N PRO A 76 5.51 -8.05 6.39
CA PRO A 76 6.56 -7.68 7.34
C PRO A 76 7.66 -6.84 6.67
N ALA A 77 8.22 -5.88 7.41
CA ALA A 77 9.46 -5.22 7.01
C ALA A 77 10.64 -6.20 7.10
N ALA A 78 11.68 -5.99 6.28
CA ALA A 78 12.86 -6.86 6.26
C ALA A 78 13.73 -6.68 7.51
N GLU A 79 13.82 -5.44 8.02
CA GLU A 79 14.55 -5.09 9.22
C GLU A 79 13.71 -4.19 10.14
N ALA A 80 14.14 -4.10 11.41
CA ALA A 80 13.54 -3.20 12.39
C ALA A 80 13.48 -1.75 11.86
N VAL A 81 12.34 -1.10 12.10
CA VAL A 81 12.05 0.24 11.59
C VAL A 81 12.15 1.25 12.73
N GLU A 82 12.97 2.27 12.53
CA GLU A 82 13.06 3.43 13.41
C GLU A 82 12.37 4.64 12.75
N ALA A 83 11.50 5.32 13.48
CA ALA A 83 10.78 6.49 12.99
C ALA A 83 11.76 7.61 12.59
N GLY A 84 11.58 8.16 11.39
CA GLY A 84 12.41 9.24 10.85
C GLY A 84 13.80 8.80 10.34
N ARG A 85 14.18 7.53 10.52
CA ARG A 85 15.47 7.01 10.07
C ARG A 85 15.29 6.03 8.92
N LEU A 86 15.60 6.50 7.72
CA LEU A 86 15.58 5.70 6.51
C LEU A 86 16.55 4.51 6.58
N ASN A 87 16.09 3.33 6.16
CA ASN A 87 16.90 2.12 6.05
C ASN A 87 16.73 1.50 4.64
N PRO A 88 17.77 1.51 3.78
CA PRO A 88 17.70 0.92 2.44
C PRO A 88 17.32 -0.57 2.41
N ALA A 89 17.60 -1.33 3.48
CA ALA A 89 17.18 -2.73 3.59
C ALA A 89 15.64 -2.90 3.53
N ASN A 90 14.90 -1.87 3.91
CA ASN A 90 13.44 -1.83 3.87
C ASN A 90 12.87 -1.24 2.56
N ALA A 91 13.71 -0.92 1.56
CA ALA A 91 13.19 -0.41 0.30
C ALA A 91 12.36 -1.45 -0.47
N ALA A 92 12.71 -2.73 -0.36
CA ALA A 92 11.96 -3.84 -0.97
C ALA A 92 10.54 -3.97 -0.38
N TYR A 93 10.37 -3.62 0.90
CA TYR A 93 9.07 -3.63 1.57
C TYR A 93 8.08 -2.69 0.86
N VAL A 94 8.49 -1.47 0.51
CA VAL A 94 7.60 -0.49 -0.16
C VAL A 94 7.13 -1.02 -1.52
N LEU A 95 8.02 -1.68 -2.28
CA LEU A 95 7.67 -2.31 -3.55
C LEU A 95 6.71 -3.48 -3.35
N GLN A 96 6.94 -4.32 -2.34
CA GLN A 96 6.06 -5.44 -2.01
C GLN A 96 4.64 -4.98 -1.65
N LEU A 97 4.47 -3.85 -0.97
CA LEU A 97 3.14 -3.28 -0.71
C LEU A 97 2.40 -2.95 -2.02
N LEU A 98 3.10 -2.31 -2.96
CA LEU A 98 2.54 -1.90 -4.25
C LEU A 98 2.19 -3.13 -5.10
N ASP A 99 3.12 -4.08 -5.20
CA ASP A 99 2.91 -5.31 -5.98
C ASP A 99 1.73 -6.13 -5.43
N THR A 100 1.61 -6.23 -4.10
CA THR A 100 0.49 -6.94 -3.46
C THR A 100 -0.85 -6.23 -3.69
N ALA A 101 -0.88 -4.89 -3.61
CA ALA A 101 -2.09 -4.13 -3.91
C ALA A 101 -2.54 -4.30 -5.37
N LEU A 102 -1.60 -4.24 -6.32
CA LEU A 102 -1.87 -4.41 -7.75
C LEU A 102 -2.33 -5.83 -8.09
N ALA A 103 -1.73 -6.84 -7.47
CA ALA A 103 -2.19 -8.23 -7.58
C ALA A 103 -3.63 -8.36 -7.07
N GLY A 104 -3.93 -7.84 -5.88
CA GLY A 104 -5.27 -7.88 -5.32
C GLY A 104 -6.33 -7.14 -6.14
N ILE A 105 -5.97 -6.06 -6.85
CA ILE A 105 -6.86 -5.43 -7.84
C ILE A 105 -7.12 -6.37 -9.01
N SER A 106 -6.07 -7.01 -9.53
CA SER A 106 -6.18 -7.95 -10.65
C SER A 106 -7.03 -9.17 -10.30
N ASP A 107 -6.98 -9.61 -9.05
CA ASP A 107 -7.75 -10.73 -8.50
C ASP A 107 -9.18 -10.34 -8.07
N GLY A 108 -9.55 -9.05 -8.17
CA GLY A 108 -10.87 -8.55 -7.77
C GLY A 108 -11.12 -8.48 -6.26
N ILE A 109 -10.05 -8.53 -5.46
CA ILE A 109 -10.08 -8.35 -3.99
C ILE A 109 -10.25 -6.87 -3.63
N PHE A 110 -9.61 -5.99 -4.40
CA PHE A 110 -9.65 -4.54 -4.21
C PHE A 110 -10.21 -3.82 -5.43
N ASP A 111 -11.00 -2.78 -5.18
CA ASP A 111 -11.57 -1.91 -6.22
C ASP A 111 -10.64 -0.74 -6.59
N GLY A 112 -9.54 -0.56 -5.83
CA GLY A 112 -8.55 0.48 -6.08
C GLY A 112 -7.41 0.49 -5.07
N ILE A 113 -6.40 1.33 -5.35
CA ILE A 113 -5.22 1.54 -4.51
C ILE A 113 -5.10 3.00 -4.08
N VAL A 114 -4.76 3.21 -2.81
CA VAL A 114 -4.39 4.51 -2.24
C VAL A 114 -2.99 4.38 -1.64
N THR A 115 -2.08 5.29 -1.99
CA THR A 115 -0.70 5.23 -1.51
C THR A 115 -0.44 6.33 -0.49
N ALA A 116 -0.10 5.96 0.75
CA ALA A 116 0.43 6.91 1.72
C ALA A 116 1.79 7.47 1.24
N PRO A 117 2.27 8.60 1.82
CA PRO A 117 3.53 9.22 1.40
C PRO A 117 4.72 8.23 1.41
N LEU A 118 5.53 8.31 0.36
CA LEU A 118 6.69 7.45 0.13
C LEU A 118 7.92 8.28 -0.28
N HIS A 119 9.11 7.82 0.11
CA HIS A 119 10.36 8.52 -0.18
C HIS A 119 10.97 8.01 -1.50
N LYS A 120 10.79 8.78 -2.59
CA LYS A 120 11.28 8.39 -3.94
C LYS A 120 12.80 8.16 -3.98
N GLY A 121 13.57 8.84 -3.14
CA GLY A 121 15.03 8.69 -3.09
C GLY A 121 15.49 7.28 -2.69
N ILE A 122 14.84 6.66 -1.69
CA ILE A 122 15.28 5.35 -1.20
C ILE A 122 14.86 4.22 -2.13
N ILE A 123 13.71 4.39 -2.80
CA ILE A 123 13.29 3.51 -3.88
C ILE A 123 14.30 3.58 -5.03
N ASN A 124 14.81 4.77 -5.36
CA ASN A 124 15.83 4.93 -6.40
C ASN A 124 17.21 4.39 -5.97
N ASP A 125 17.62 4.56 -4.71
CA ASP A 125 18.89 4.01 -4.21
C ASP A 125 18.87 2.48 -4.20
N ALA A 126 17.74 1.87 -3.83
CA ALA A 126 17.54 0.43 -3.95
C ALA A 126 17.42 -0.06 -5.41
N ARG A 127 17.02 0.83 -6.33
CA ARG A 127 16.98 0.55 -7.79
C ARG A 127 18.34 0.73 -8.46
N ALA A 128 19.21 1.61 -7.94
CA ALA A 128 20.58 1.79 -8.41
C ALA A 128 21.46 0.55 -8.12
N SER A 129 21.16 -0.17 -7.04
CA SER A 129 21.83 -1.45 -6.72
C SER A 129 21.29 -2.66 -7.48
N THR A 130 20.13 -2.56 -8.16
CA THR A 130 19.46 -3.70 -8.84
C THR A 130 19.32 -3.57 -10.37
N GLY A 131 19.87 -2.52 -11.00
CA GLY A 131 20.14 -2.49 -12.45
C GLY A 131 18.93 -2.55 -13.41
N PHE A 132 17.72 -2.19 -12.96
CA PHE A 132 16.48 -2.39 -13.73
C PHE A 132 16.02 -1.15 -14.54
N PHE A 133 16.91 -0.52 -15.32
CA PHE A 133 16.58 0.72 -16.05
C PHE A 133 15.86 0.52 -17.42
N GLN A 134 15.43 -0.66 -17.85
CA GLN A 134 14.68 -0.74 -19.11
C GLN A 134 13.46 -1.68 -19.11
N ARG A 135 12.27 -1.06 -19.00
CA ARG A 135 10.95 -1.37 -19.61
C ARG A 135 9.90 -0.54 -18.84
N THR A 136 9.12 0.37 -19.39
CA THR A 136 8.27 0.27 -20.59
C THR A 136 7.85 1.67 -21.11
N HIS A 137 8.47 2.15 -22.19
CA HIS A 137 7.76 2.98 -23.17
C HIS A 137 7.44 2.10 -24.38
N ARG A 138 6.34 1.33 -24.32
CA ARG A 138 5.68 0.83 -25.52
C ARG A 138 4.28 0.28 -25.22
N ILE A 139 3.30 1.19 -25.10
CA ILE A 139 1.89 0.87 -25.33
C ILE A 139 1.37 1.87 -26.36
N SER A 140 0.55 1.39 -27.30
CA SER A 140 -0.05 2.10 -28.45
C SER A 140 0.75 2.07 -29.76
N GLY A 141 0.75 0.91 -30.41
CA GLY A 141 0.87 0.81 -31.87
C GLY A 141 -0.48 0.39 -32.44
N GLY A 142 -1.43 1.32 -32.53
CA GLY A 142 -2.73 1.08 -33.12
C GLY A 142 -2.61 0.62 -34.57
N LYS A 143 -3.19 -0.54 -34.89
CA LYS A 143 -3.43 -0.98 -36.27
C LYS A 143 -4.38 0.03 -36.94
N LYS A 144 -3.87 0.89 -37.82
CA LYS A 144 -4.72 1.59 -38.80
C LYS A 144 -5.23 0.58 -39.81
N ALA A 145 -6.46 0.12 -39.61
CA ALA A 145 -7.24 -0.54 -40.65
C ALA A 145 -7.71 0.54 -41.65
N ALA A 146 -7.11 0.59 -42.83
CA ALA A 146 -7.65 1.34 -43.97
C ALA A 146 -8.51 0.41 -44.84
N ARG A 147 -9.81 0.32 -44.51
CA ARG A 147 -10.91 0.13 -45.48
C ARG A 147 -11.43 1.55 -45.74
N GLY A 148 -11.73 2.09 -46.92
CA GLY A 148 -11.81 1.62 -48.29
C GLY A 148 -12.85 2.51 -49.00
N ARG A 149 -12.49 3.09 -50.15
CA ARG A 149 -13.33 3.70 -51.23
C ARG A 149 -14.23 4.89 -50.89
N LEU A 150 -14.06 5.99 -51.63
CA LEU A 150 -14.74 6.27 -52.90
C LEU A 150 -13.89 7.25 -53.72
#